data_AF-A0A963SER8-F1
#
_entry.id   AF-A0A963SER8-F1
#
_cell.length_a   1.000
_cell.length_b   1.000
_cell.length_c   1.000
_cell.angle_alpha   90.00
_cell.angle_beta   90.00
_cell.angle_gamma   90.00
#
_symmetry.space_group_name_H-M   'P 1'
#
loop_
_entity.id
_entity.type
_entity.pdbx_description
1 polymer ?
#
loop_
_entity_poly.entity_id
_entity_poly.type
_entity_poly.pdbx_seq_one_letter_code
_entity_poly.pdbx_strand_id
1 'polypeptide(L)'
;EFRRRLSAVLSELPAEDFEDTDEVAATVDLSELNIETIEQISRLEPFGQGNKVPLLAAEGVTMCDRAVVGKTGEHMRFVATDGAASVPAIMFRVPQIDKLINCDSAVDLVFEAVAEHWQGRVKPKLMIKDVLVRDTPLPSVDDPACELRRGVQPADSGLRLESRKRETLAQLSYTELTRSLIHSFIGSNQPHRAQVEALDALADHQSVLAVMGTGRGKSLIFHAHAAREAVLRGRASIFVYPLRALVADQAYHLSSTMAALGIGVGVLTGETVEAARDDVFAGLASGRTGIVLTTPEFLSIHRDRFARSGRIGFVVIDEAHHAGLAKGGDRSAYLDMPDILKALGDPVVMAATATATAPVVAELARMLPITRTVVDETVRENLQLEDDRDLASRENRLVSIVATGEKTVIYVNSRDQSVALAKTLRKRVPDCATHIAFYNAGLARSDRRRVEEAFRDGSLSCIVSTSAFGEGVNLPDIRHVVLYHMPFGAIEFNQMSGRAGRDGQPA
;
A
#
# COMPACT_ATOMS: atom_id res chain seq x y z
N GLU A 1 -17.87 -17.29 -33.85
CA GLU A 1 -19.29 -17.66 -34.13
C GLU A 1 -19.58 -19.13 -33.87
N PHE A 2 -18.79 -20.07 -34.42
CA PHE A 2 -18.92 -21.51 -34.15
C PHE A 2 -18.96 -21.86 -32.66
N ARG A 3 -17.98 -21.38 -31.86
CA ARG A 3 -17.94 -21.61 -30.40
C ARG A 3 -19.23 -21.14 -29.70
N ARG A 4 -19.77 -19.97 -30.07
CA ARG A 4 -21.02 -19.43 -29.52
C ARG A 4 -22.22 -20.32 -29.84
N ARG A 5 -22.33 -20.77 -31.09
CA ARG A 5 -23.41 -21.68 -31.52
C ARG A 5 -23.28 -23.06 -30.89
N LEU A 6 -22.05 -23.56 -30.76
CA LEU A 6 -21.76 -24.81 -30.07
C LEU A 6 -22.15 -24.72 -28.60
N SER A 7 -21.70 -23.69 -27.88
CA SER A 7 -22.07 -23.48 -26.46
C SER A 7 -23.58 -23.37 -26.25
N ALA A 8 -24.31 -22.71 -27.16
CA ALA A 8 -25.78 -22.64 -27.08
C ALA A 8 -26.45 -24.01 -27.25
N VAL A 9 -25.95 -24.83 -28.17
CA VAL A 9 -26.45 -26.21 -28.35
C VAL A 9 -26.07 -27.09 -27.16
N LEU A 10 -24.84 -26.97 -26.66
CA LEU A 10 -24.37 -27.73 -25.50
C LEU A 10 -25.16 -27.37 -24.23
N SER A 11 -25.58 -26.11 -24.05
CA SER A 11 -26.39 -25.69 -22.90
C SER A 11 -27.83 -26.23 -22.91
N GLU A 12 -28.30 -26.74 -24.05
CA GLU A 12 -29.63 -27.36 -24.20
C GLU A 12 -29.59 -28.88 -23.95
N LEU A 13 -28.40 -29.49 -23.89
CA LEU A 13 -28.25 -30.91 -23.62
C LEU A 13 -28.34 -31.20 -22.12
N PRO A 14 -29.06 -32.27 -21.70
CA PRO A 14 -29.10 -32.70 -20.32
C PRO A 14 -27.73 -33.20 -19.84
N ALA A 15 -27.43 -33.02 -18.55
CA ALA A 15 -26.12 -33.36 -17.97
C ALA A 15 -25.71 -34.83 -18.15
N GLU A 16 -26.69 -35.73 -18.30
CA GLU A 16 -26.51 -37.16 -18.58
C GLU A 16 -25.98 -37.49 -19.98
N ASP A 17 -26.05 -36.54 -20.92
CA ASP A 17 -25.47 -36.67 -22.27
C ASP A 17 -23.98 -36.26 -22.31
N PHE A 18 -23.44 -35.78 -21.19
CA PHE A 18 -22.03 -35.44 -21.05
C PHE A 18 -21.30 -36.54 -20.28
N GLU A 19 -20.22 -37.05 -20.85
CA GLU A 19 -19.27 -37.90 -20.15
C GLU A 19 -18.19 -36.99 -19.55
N ASP A 20 -18.08 -36.97 -18.22
CA ASP A 20 -16.97 -36.31 -17.54
C ASP A 20 -15.69 -37.10 -17.83
N THR A 21 -14.72 -36.44 -18.43
CA THR A 21 -13.45 -37.04 -18.83
C THR A 21 -12.38 -36.96 -17.73
N ASP A 22 -12.73 -36.44 -16.54
CA ASP A 22 -11.82 -36.25 -15.39
C ASP A 22 -10.54 -35.49 -15.77
N GLU A 23 -10.62 -34.54 -16.72
CA GLU A 23 -9.43 -33.84 -17.22
C GLU A 23 -8.81 -32.91 -16.18
N VAL A 24 -9.59 -32.37 -15.24
CA VAL A 24 -9.10 -31.64 -14.06
C VAL A 24 -8.86 -32.64 -12.93
N ALA A 25 -7.59 -32.84 -12.58
CA ALA A 25 -7.19 -33.82 -11.57
C ALA A 25 -7.59 -33.43 -10.14
N ALA A 26 -7.57 -32.13 -9.82
CA ALA A 26 -7.99 -31.61 -8.51
C ALA A 26 -8.22 -30.09 -8.54
N THR A 27 -9.14 -29.63 -7.69
CA THR A 27 -9.24 -28.23 -7.28
C THR A 27 -8.34 -28.00 -6.06
N VAL A 28 -7.54 -26.93 -6.08
CA VAL A 28 -6.52 -26.65 -5.06
C VAL A 28 -6.54 -25.17 -4.65
N ASP A 29 -6.20 -24.88 -3.40
CA ASP A 29 -5.96 -23.52 -2.95
C ASP A 29 -4.57 -23.04 -3.41
N LEU A 30 -4.42 -21.74 -3.69
CA LEU A 30 -3.12 -21.21 -4.15
C LEU A 30 -2.03 -21.34 -3.09
N SER A 31 -2.39 -21.43 -1.79
CA SER A 31 -1.45 -21.69 -0.70
C SER A 31 -0.83 -23.08 -0.73
N GLU A 32 -1.47 -24.05 -1.38
CA GLU A 32 -0.97 -25.42 -1.52
C GLU A 32 0.10 -25.54 -2.61
N LEU A 33 0.16 -24.55 -3.52
CA LEU A 33 1.06 -24.50 -4.68
C LEU A 33 2.46 -23.97 -4.33
N ASN A 34 3.09 -24.61 -3.34
CA ASN A 34 4.48 -24.34 -2.99
C ASN A 34 5.44 -25.26 -3.77
N ILE A 35 6.74 -24.98 -3.69
CA ILE A 35 7.78 -25.69 -4.45
C ILE A 35 7.79 -27.19 -4.09
N GLU A 36 7.65 -27.53 -2.81
CA GLU A 36 7.67 -28.92 -2.35
C GLU A 36 6.53 -29.72 -2.97
N THR A 37 5.29 -29.18 -2.95
CA THR A 37 4.13 -29.82 -3.58
C THR A 37 4.32 -30.00 -5.07
N ILE A 38 4.82 -28.98 -5.77
CA ILE A 38 5.06 -29.05 -7.23
C ILE A 38 6.15 -30.06 -7.57
N GLU A 39 7.20 -30.16 -6.75
CA GLU A 39 8.23 -31.18 -6.90
C GLU A 39 7.69 -32.58 -6.65
N GLN A 40 6.75 -32.78 -5.71
CA GLN A 40 6.07 -34.07 -5.54
C GLN A 40 5.26 -34.45 -6.77
N ILE A 41 4.54 -33.51 -7.38
CA ILE A 41 3.81 -33.74 -8.65
C ILE A 41 4.80 -34.12 -9.76
N SER A 42 5.95 -33.45 -9.82
CA SER A 42 6.99 -33.72 -10.82
C SER A 42 7.61 -35.12 -10.67
N ARG A 43 7.52 -35.77 -9.51
CA ARG A 43 7.94 -37.18 -9.33
C ARG A 43 7.05 -38.17 -10.07
N LEU A 44 5.88 -37.74 -10.56
CA LEU A 44 5.00 -38.56 -11.39
C LEU A 44 5.41 -38.57 -12.87
N GLU A 45 6.49 -37.86 -13.22
CA GLU A 45 7.12 -37.93 -14.53
C GLU A 45 7.65 -39.35 -14.84
N PRO A 46 7.70 -39.75 -16.13
CA PRO A 46 7.50 -38.93 -17.32
C PRO A 46 6.02 -38.77 -17.69
N PHE A 47 5.66 -37.54 -18.09
CA PHE A 47 4.35 -37.26 -18.67
C PHE A 47 4.32 -37.54 -20.18
N GLY A 48 3.17 -37.97 -20.70
CA GLY A 48 2.98 -38.33 -22.09
C GLY A 48 1.55 -38.80 -22.38
N GLN A 49 1.32 -39.43 -23.54
CA GLN A 49 -0.02 -39.87 -23.94
C GLN A 49 -0.67 -40.88 -22.97
N GLY A 50 0.14 -41.71 -22.29
CA GLY A 50 -0.33 -42.68 -21.29
C GLY A 50 -0.32 -42.17 -19.84
N ASN A 51 0.23 -40.99 -19.59
CA ASN A 51 0.33 -40.37 -18.26
C ASN A 51 0.30 -38.84 -18.46
N LYS A 52 -0.90 -38.27 -18.61
CA LYS A 52 -1.05 -36.84 -18.86
C LYS A 52 -0.50 -36.03 -17.68
N VAL A 53 -0.01 -34.82 -17.96
CA VAL A 53 0.34 -33.87 -16.90
C VAL A 53 -0.92 -33.56 -16.09
N PRO A 54 -0.88 -33.61 -14.75
CA PRO A 54 -2.03 -33.25 -13.92
C PRO A 54 -2.46 -31.80 -14.18
N LEU A 55 -3.71 -31.63 -14.59
CA LEU A 55 -4.35 -30.34 -14.73
C LEU A 55 -5.03 -30.00 -13.40
N LEU A 56 -4.76 -28.82 -12.87
CA LEU A 56 -5.31 -28.35 -11.59
C LEU A 56 -6.26 -27.18 -11.84
N ALA A 57 -7.21 -27.00 -10.93
CA ALA A 57 -8.11 -25.86 -10.92
C ALA A 57 -7.96 -25.04 -9.64
N ALA A 58 -8.06 -23.72 -9.73
CA ALA A 58 -8.19 -22.84 -8.57
C ALA A 58 -9.37 -21.90 -8.80
N GLU A 59 -10.25 -21.83 -7.80
CA GLU A 59 -11.53 -21.15 -7.90
C GLU A 59 -11.54 -19.78 -7.19
N GLY A 60 -12.30 -18.83 -7.72
CA GLY A 60 -12.49 -17.53 -7.07
C GLY A 60 -11.23 -16.67 -7.00
N VAL A 61 -10.29 -16.89 -7.92
CA VAL A 61 -8.98 -16.26 -7.96
C VAL A 61 -9.05 -14.93 -8.73
N THR A 62 -8.32 -13.92 -8.28
CA THR A 62 -8.19 -12.65 -9.02
C THR A 62 -6.89 -12.67 -9.83
N MET A 63 -6.95 -12.19 -11.07
CA MET A 63 -5.78 -12.03 -11.93
C MET A 63 -5.21 -10.62 -11.79
N CYS A 64 -4.09 -10.45 -11.09
CA CYS A 64 -3.44 -9.15 -10.88
C CYS A 64 -2.21 -8.95 -11.78
N ASP A 65 -1.67 -7.73 -11.90
CA ASP A 65 -0.49 -7.41 -12.75
C ASP A 65 -0.55 -7.96 -14.20
N ARG A 66 -1.75 -7.93 -14.79
CA ARG A 66 -2.00 -8.46 -16.13
C ARG A 66 -1.25 -7.64 -17.17
N ALA A 67 -0.47 -8.30 -18.01
CA ALA A 67 0.26 -7.67 -19.09
C ALA A 67 0.27 -8.57 -20.33
N VAL A 68 0.01 -7.97 -21.49
CA VAL A 68 0.29 -8.61 -22.78
C VAL A 68 1.80 -8.73 -22.96
N VAL A 69 2.25 -9.92 -23.34
CA VAL A 69 3.66 -10.23 -23.58
C VAL A 69 3.86 -10.99 -24.89
N GLY A 70 5.10 -11.02 -25.37
CA GLY A 70 5.46 -11.62 -26.65
C GLY A 70 5.33 -10.65 -27.82
N LYS A 71 6.11 -10.89 -28.89
CA LYS A 71 6.18 -10.01 -30.07
C LYS A 71 4.85 -9.90 -30.82
N THR A 72 4.03 -10.94 -30.77
CA THR A 72 2.73 -11.01 -31.46
C THR A 72 1.57 -10.50 -30.59
N GLY A 73 1.81 -10.25 -29.30
CA GLY A 73 0.76 -9.81 -28.37
C GLY A 73 -0.29 -10.89 -28.03
N GLU A 74 0.02 -12.17 -28.26
CA GLU A 74 -0.92 -13.29 -28.06
C GLU A 74 -0.75 -14.00 -26.72
N HIS A 75 0.10 -13.50 -25.83
CA HIS A 75 0.36 -14.10 -24.52
C HIS A 75 0.04 -13.12 -23.42
N MET A 76 -0.44 -13.61 -22.28
CA MET A 76 -0.71 -12.79 -21.11
C MET A 76 0.05 -13.36 -19.93
N ARG A 77 0.82 -12.51 -19.24
CA ARG A 77 1.33 -12.81 -17.90
C ARG A 77 0.46 -12.09 -16.89
N PHE A 78 0.32 -12.68 -15.71
CA PHE A 78 -0.38 -12.07 -14.57
C PHE A 78 0.06 -12.75 -13.27
N VAL A 79 -0.46 -12.31 -12.14
CA VAL A 79 -0.30 -12.93 -10.83
C VAL A 79 -1.67 -13.41 -10.39
N ALA A 80 -1.83 -14.71 -10.19
CA ALA A 80 -3.04 -15.30 -9.64
C ALA A 80 -3.02 -15.10 -8.11
N THR A 81 -4.08 -14.56 -7.52
CA THR A 81 -4.17 -14.39 -6.06
C THR A 81 -5.58 -14.64 -5.52
N ASP A 82 -5.64 -15.35 -4.39
CA ASP A 82 -6.83 -15.56 -3.55
C ASP A 82 -6.83 -14.62 -2.34
N GLY A 83 -5.89 -13.67 -2.27
CA GLY A 83 -5.71 -12.70 -1.19
C GLY A 83 -4.86 -13.18 -0.03
N ALA A 84 -4.64 -14.49 0.10
CA ALA A 84 -3.72 -15.08 1.07
C ALA A 84 -2.39 -15.46 0.38
N ALA A 85 -2.48 -16.13 -0.77
CA ALA A 85 -1.36 -16.54 -1.60
C ALA A 85 -1.36 -15.79 -2.95
N SER A 86 -0.19 -15.74 -3.58
CA SER A 86 0.01 -15.11 -4.88
C SER A 86 1.01 -15.94 -5.68
N VAL A 87 0.60 -16.41 -6.86
CA VAL A 87 1.43 -17.24 -7.72
C VAL A 87 1.52 -16.63 -9.12
N PRO A 88 2.73 -16.40 -9.68
CA PRO A 88 2.88 -15.95 -11.05
C PRO A 88 2.24 -16.91 -12.05
N ALA A 89 1.55 -16.36 -13.04
CA ALA A 89 0.83 -17.12 -14.04
C ALA A 89 1.14 -16.61 -15.45
N ILE A 90 1.12 -17.53 -16.42
CA ILE A 90 1.23 -17.20 -17.84
C ILE A 90 0.24 -18.03 -18.65
N MET A 91 -0.45 -17.36 -19.57
CA MET A 91 -1.34 -17.98 -20.54
C MET A 91 -0.81 -17.71 -21.94
N PHE A 92 -0.61 -18.77 -22.72
CA PHE A 92 -0.17 -18.66 -24.10
C PHE A 92 -1.38 -18.76 -25.04
N ARG A 93 -1.38 -17.94 -26.10
CA ARG A 93 -2.42 -17.92 -27.15
C ARG A 93 -3.79 -17.59 -26.56
N VAL A 94 -3.83 -16.47 -25.85
CA VAL A 94 -5.00 -16.05 -25.07
C VAL A 94 -6.18 -15.74 -25.99
N PRO A 95 -7.31 -16.47 -25.87
CA PRO A 95 -8.50 -16.14 -26.62
C PRO A 95 -9.11 -14.84 -26.08
N GLN A 96 -9.43 -13.89 -26.96
CA GLN A 96 -10.03 -12.60 -26.57
C GLN A 96 -9.21 -11.85 -25.49
N ILE A 97 -7.90 -11.70 -25.72
CA ILE A 97 -6.95 -11.10 -24.77
C ILE A 97 -7.42 -9.74 -24.23
N ASP A 98 -8.10 -8.92 -25.04
CA ASP A 98 -8.66 -7.64 -24.65
C ASP A 98 -9.73 -7.75 -23.55
N LYS A 99 -10.49 -8.85 -23.52
CA LYS A 99 -11.49 -9.09 -22.45
C LYS A 99 -10.78 -9.52 -21.17
N LEU A 100 -9.84 -10.45 -21.26
CA LEU A 100 -9.17 -11.03 -20.10
C LEU A 100 -8.20 -10.06 -19.42
N ILE A 101 -7.51 -9.21 -20.17
CA ILE A 101 -6.61 -8.20 -19.59
C ILE A 101 -7.35 -7.13 -18.79
N ASN A 102 -8.62 -6.88 -19.14
CA ASN A 102 -9.50 -5.94 -18.47
C ASN A 102 -10.47 -6.63 -17.48
N CYS A 103 -10.27 -7.91 -17.19
CA CYS A 103 -11.13 -8.68 -16.29
C CYS A 103 -10.75 -8.44 -14.83
N ASP A 104 -11.49 -7.59 -14.13
CA ASP A 104 -11.26 -7.28 -12.70
C ASP A 104 -11.99 -8.21 -11.72
N SER A 105 -12.93 -9.03 -12.19
CA SER A 105 -13.68 -10.00 -11.39
C SER A 105 -12.84 -11.25 -11.04
N ALA A 106 -13.28 -12.01 -10.03
CA ALA A 106 -12.77 -13.36 -9.82
C ALA A 106 -13.01 -14.25 -11.05
N VAL A 107 -12.06 -15.15 -11.25
CA VAL A 107 -12.05 -16.15 -12.31
C VAL A 107 -11.71 -17.50 -11.72
N ASP A 108 -12.12 -18.56 -12.42
CA ASP A 108 -11.64 -19.90 -12.15
C ASP A 108 -10.53 -20.20 -13.17
N LEU A 109 -9.38 -20.63 -12.66
CA LEU A 109 -8.19 -20.90 -13.45
C LEU A 109 -8.00 -22.39 -13.60
N VAL A 110 -7.74 -22.84 -14.82
CA VAL A 110 -7.33 -24.21 -15.12
C VAL A 110 -5.88 -24.17 -15.60
N PHE A 111 -4.98 -24.91 -14.94
CA PHE A 111 -3.54 -24.75 -15.14
C PHE A 111 -2.71 -26.01 -14.86
N GLU A 112 -1.49 -26.02 -15.40
CA GLU A 112 -0.42 -26.92 -14.96
C GLU A 112 0.50 -26.13 -14.03
N ALA A 113 0.86 -26.69 -12.86
CA ALA A 113 1.79 -26.05 -11.93
C ALA A 113 3.24 -26.49 -12.23
N VAL A 114 4.16 -25.53 -12.37
CA VAL A 114 5.55 -25.78 -12.75
C VAL A 114 6.51 -25.06 -11.81
N ALA A 115 7.62 -25.72 -11.44
CA ALA A 115 8.73 -25.13 -10.71
C ALA A 115 9.68 -24.43 -11.68
N GLU A 116 9.58 -23.10 -11.78
CA GLU A 116 10.45 -22.30 -12.66
C GLU A 116 11.81 -22.07 -11.99
N HIS A 117 12.87 -22.50 -12.68
CA HIS A 117 14.25 -22.34 -12.23
C HIS A 117 14.88 -21.14 -12.93
N TRP A 118 15.22 -20.10 -12.17
CA TRP A 118 15.85 -18.89 -12.71
C TRP A 118 16.95 -18.37 -11.80
N GLN A 119 18.18 -18.25 -12.33
CA GLN A 119 19.36 -17.71 -11.63
C GLN A 119 19.59 -18.33 -10.22
N GLY A 120 19.40 -19.65 -10.10
CA GLY A 120 19.58 -20.38 -8.83
C GLY A 120 18.43 -20.23 -7.83
N ARG A 121 17.34 -19.55 -8.19
CA ARG A 121 16.09 -19.50 -7.41
C ARG A 121 15.02 -20.34 -8.11
N VAL A 122 14.27 -21.11 -7.32
CA VAL A 122 13.11 -21.88 -7.80
C VAL A 122 11.85 -21.18 -7.31
N LYS A 123 10.87 -20.99 -8.18
CA LYS A 123 9.57 -20.39 -7.82
C LYS A 123 8.41 -21.14 -8.47
N PRO A 124 7.25 -21.23 -7.80
CA PRO A 124 6.06 -21.78 -8.42
C PRO A 124 5.56 -20.87 -9.54
N LYS A 125 5.07 -21.46 -10.63
CA LYS A 125 4.46 -20.76 -11.75
C LYS A 125 3.31 -21.55 -12.33
N LEU A 126 2.21 -20.86 -12.64
CA LEU A 126 1.02 -21.46 -13.24
C LEU A 126 1.05 -21.30 -14.76
N MET A 127 0.98 -22.43 -15.46
CA MET A 127 0.85 -22.50 -16.90
C MET A 127 -0.63 -22.64 -17.25
N ILE A 128 -1.29 -21.51 -17.47
CA ILE A 128 -2.74 -21.43 -17.62
C ILE A 128 -3.17 -22.03 -18.96
N LYS A 129 -4.15 -22.92 -18.90
CA LYS A 129 -4.80 -23.55 -20.06
C LYS A 129 -6.14 -22.92 -20.37
N ASP A 130 -6.92 -22.59 -19.35
CA ASP A 130 -8.20 -21.89 -19.52
C ASP A 130 -8.50 -20.93 -18.37
N VAL A 131 -9.33 -19.93 -18.66
CA VAL A 131 -9.81 -18.93 -17.70
C VAL A 131 -11.32 -18.80 -17.84
N LEU A 132 -12.02 -19.19 -16.78
CA LEU A 132 -13.47 -19.08 -16.68
C LEU A 132 -13.81 -17.79 -15.94
N VAL A 133 -14.35 -16.81 -16.65
CA VAL A 133 -14.83 -15.57 -16.03
C VAL A 133 -16.19 -15.84 -15.39
N ARG A 134 -16.29 -15.64 -14.08
CA ARG A 134 -17.57 -15.77 -13.37
C ARG A 134 -18.48 -14.61 -13.78
N ASP A 135 -19.44 -14.88 -14.67
CA ASP A 135 -20.49 -13.91 -15.00
C ASP A 135 -21.37 -13.70 -13.76
N THR A 136 -21.19 -12.58 -13.09
CA THR A 136 -22.14 -12.15 -12.05
C THR A 136 -23.39 -11.63 -12.76
N PRO A 137 -24.61 -12.10 -12.45
CA PRO A 137 -25.80 -11.63 -13.15
C PRO A 137 -25.94 -10.11 -12.99
N LEU A 138 -25.98 -9.41 -14.14
CA LEU A 138 -26.36 -8.01 -14.22
C LEU A 138 -27.74 -7.82 -13.56
N PRO A 139 -27.92 -6.85 -12.63
CA PRO A 139 -29.25 -6.32 -12.40
C PRO A 139 -29.71 -5.63 -13.70
N SER A 140 -30.90 -5.99 -14.18
CA SER A 140 -31.52 -5.43 -15.38
C SER A 140 -31.52 -3.90 -15.36
N VAL A 141 -30.91 -3.28 -16.37
CA VAL A 141 -30.89 -1.83 -16.55
C VAL A 141 -32.23 -1.40 -17.15
N ASP A 142 -33.16 -1.04 -16.27
CA ASP A 142 -34.24 -0.10 -16.54
C ASP A 142 -34.11 1.06 -15.53
N ASP A 143 -33.09 1.91 -15.71
CA ASP A 143 -32.97 3.20 -15.00
C ASP A 143 -33.09 4.36 -16.02
N PRO A 144 -34.15 5.19 -15.95
CA PRO A 144 -34.39 6.32 -16.86
C PRO A 144 -33.37 7.47 -16.79
N ALA A 145 -32.35 7.43 -15.93
CA ALA A 145 -31.40 8.53 -15.75
C ALA A 145 -30.39 8.73 -16.92
N CYS A 146 -30.39 7.85 -17.93
CA CYS A 146 -29.35 7.81 -18.97
C CYS A 146 -29.55 8.82 -20.14
N GLU A 147 -30.70 9.48 -20.28
CA GLU A 147 -30.99 10.32 -21.46
C GLU A 147 -30.54 11.79 -21.39
N LEU A 148 -30.06 12.29 -20.24
CA LEU A 148 -29.85 13.74 -20.05
C LEU A 148 -28.41 14.27 -20.23
N ARG A 149 -27.47 13.50 -20.79
CA ARG A 149 -26.07 13.96 -20.93
C ARG A 149 -25.49 13.73 -22.33
N ARG A 150 -26.04 14.42 -23.33
CA ARG A 150 -25.35 14.63 -24.62
C ARG A 150 -25.13 16.12 -24.86
N GLY A 151 -23.93 16.60 -24.54
CA GLY A 151 -23.43 17.86 -25.08
C GLY A 151 -22.35 18.55 -24.24
N VAL A 152 -21.11 18.04 -24.18
CA VAL A 152 -19.90 18.84 -23.84
C VAL A 152 -18.64 18.25 -24.52
N GLN A 153 -17.73 19.15 -24.90
CA GLN A 153 -16.49 19.07 -25.70
C GLN A 153 -15.25 18.40 -25.03
N PRO A 154 -14.10 18.20 -25.73
CA PRO A 154 -13.16 17.07 -25.57
C PRO A 154 -12.04 17.21 -24.50
N ALA A 155 -12.29 17.85 -23.35
CA ALA A 155 -11.36 17.86 -22.21
C ALA A 155 -11.58 16.66 -21.24
N ASP A 156 -12.46 15.74 -21.62
CA ASP A 156 -13.23 14.86 -20.72
C ASP A 156 -12.78 13.40 -20.77
N SER A 157 -11.65 13.08 -21.42
CA SER A 157 -11.21 11.70 -21.64
C SER A 157 -10.62 11.05 -20.39
N GLY A 158 -9.87 11.80 -19.56
CA GLY A 158 -9.30 11.31 -18.30
C GLY A 158 -10.36 11.02 -17.23
N LEU A 159 -11.27 11.98 -17.02
CA LEU A 159 -12.37 11.86 -16.05
C LEU A 159 -13.32 10.70 -16.38
N ARG A 160 -13.55 10.41 -17.68
CA ARG A 160 -14.37 9.27 -18.12
C ARG A 160 -13.70 7.93 -17.88
N LEU A 161 -12.37 7.85 -18.02
CA LEU A 161 -11.61 6.62 -17.77
C LEU A 161 -11.56 6.32 -16.26
N GLU A 162 -11.34 7.35 -15.44
CA GLU A 162 -11.35 7.27 -13.98
C GLU A 162 -12.72 6.87 -13.41
N SER A 163 -13.80 7.45 -13.96
CA SER A 163 -15.17 7.12 -13.56
C SER A 163 -15.55 5.68 -13.92
N ARG A 164 -15.17 5.21 -15.12
CA ARG A 164 -15.40 3.81 -15.54
C ARG A 164 -14.67 2.80 -14.67
N LYS A 165 -13.42 3.09 -14.28
CA LYS A 165 -12.65 2.17 -13.43
C LYS A 165 -13.25 2.08 -12.02
N ARG A 166 -13.74 3.20 -11.48
CA ARG A 166 -14.48 3.21 -10.21
C ARG A 166 -15.79 2.41 -10.30
N GLU A 167 -16.51 2.51 -11.41
CA GLU A 167 -17.71 1.71 -11.68
C GLU A 167 -17.39 0.20 -11.75
N THR A 168 -16.30 -0.19 -12.40
CA THR A 168 -15.84 -1.59 -12.45
C THR A 168 -15.45 -2.10 -11.06
N LEU A 169 -14.68 -1.32 -10.29
CA LEU A 169 -14.29 -1.69 -8.93
C LEU A 169 -15.50 -1.79 -7.98
N ALA A 170 -16.55 -1.00 -8.22
CA ALA A 170 -17.78 -1.03 -7.42
C ALA A 170 -18.64 -2.28 -7.67
N GLN A 171 -18.40 -3.02 -8.76
CA GLN A 171 -19.08 -4.29 -9.07
C GLN A 171 -18.45 -5.48 -8.34
N LEU A 172 -17.24 -5.33 -7.80
CA LEU A 172 -16.55 -6.39 -7.09
C LEU A 172 -17.17 -6.63 -5.71
N SER A 173 -17.15 -7.89 -5.28
CA SER A 173 -17.46 -8.20 -3.88
C SER A 173 -16.45 -7.52 -2.95
N TYR A 174 -16.83 -7.38 -1.68
CA TYR A 174 -15.99 -6.78 -0.65
C TYR A 174 -14.57 -7.38 -0.61
N THR A 175 -14.46 -8.70 -0.69
CA THR A 175 -13.20 -9.44 -0.61
C THR A 175 -12.36 -9.23 -1.87
N GLU A 176 -12.97 -9.31 -3.05
CA GLU A 176 -12.30 -9.06 -4.33
C GLU A 176 -11.79 -7.62 -4.43
N LEU A 177 -12.60 -6.64 -4.02
CA LEU A 177 -12.19 -5.25 -4.00
C LEU A 177 -11.03 -5.03 -3.03
N THR A 178 -11.11 -5.56 -1.82
CA THR A 178 -10.04 -5.41 -0.82
C THR A 178 -8.73 -6.01 -1.33
N ARG A 179 -8.80 -7.18 -1.97
CA ARG A 179 -7.64 -7.84 -2.61
C ARG A 179 -7.05 -7.00 -3.74
N SER A 180 -7.89 -6.52 -4.65
CA SER A 180 -7.48 -5.67 -5.78
C SER A 180 -6.81 -4.37 -5.29
N LEU A 181 -7.37 -3.76 -4.23
CA LEU A 181 -6.80 -2.56 -3.61
C LEU A 181 -5.44 -2.86 -2.97
N ILE A 182 -5.32 -3.91 -2.15
CA ILE A 182 -4.05 -4.30 -1.53
C ILE A 182 -3.00 -4.51 -2.61
N HIS A 183 -3.32 -5.29 -3.65
CA HIS A 183 -2.42 -5.53 -4.77
C HIS A 183 -2.02 -4.22 -5.48
N SER A 184 -2.96 -3.29 -5.68
CA SER A 184 -2.64 -1.98 -6.27
C SER A 184 -1.66 -1.15 -5.42
N PHE A 185 -1.58 -1.38 -4.10
CA PHE A 185 -0.70 -0.64 -3.21
C PHE A 185 0.66 -1.32 -2.99
N ILE A 186 0.70 -2.64 -2.87
CA ILE A 186 1.93 -3.39 -2.52
C ILE A 186 2.40 -4.37 -3.61
N GLY A 187 1.71 -4.44 -4.75
CA GLY A 187 1.97 -5.40 -5.82
C GLY A 187 1.75 -6.83 -5.35
N SER A 188 2.56 -7.76 -5.87
CA SER A 188 2.53 -9.19 -5.53
C SER A 188 3.01 -9.54 -4.11
N ASN A 189 3.25 -8.55 -3.24
CA ASN A 189 3.63 -8.79 -1.86
C ASN A 189 2.40 -9.19 -1.03
N GLN A 190 2.61 -9.99 0.02
CA GLN A 190 1.53 -10.35 0.94
C GLN A 190 1.37 -9.29 2.04
N PRO A 191 0.13 -8.93 2.42
CA PRO A 191 -0.10 -8.07 3.57
C PRO A 191 0.31 -8.79 4.86
N HIS A 192 0.85 -8.05 5.82
CA HIS A 192 1.13 -8.57 7.15
C HIS A 192 -0.16 -8.92 7.89
N ARG A 193 -0.10 -9.91 8.78
CA ARG A 193 -1.24 -10.36 9.60
C ARG A 193 -1.97 -9.21 10.30
N ALA A 194 -1.23 -8.29 10.94
CA ALA A 194 -1.80 -7.14 11.61
C ALA A 194 -2.53 -6.16 10.64
N GLN A 195 -2.11 -6.08 9.37
CA GLN A 195 -2.82 -5.28 8.37
C GLN A 195 -4.16 -5.90 8.00
N VAL A 196 -4.20 -7.23 7.82
CA VAL A 196 -5.43 -7.98 7.54
C VAL A 196 -6.40 -7.86 8.71
N GLU A 197 -5.93 -8.10 9.94
CA GLU A 197 -6.76 -7.98 11.16
C GLU A 197 -7.37 -6.58 11.32
N ALA A 198 -6.58 -5.53 11.05
CA ALA A 198 -7.09 -4.16 11.13
C ALA A 198 -8.10 -3.85 10.01
N LEU A 199 -7.89 -4.36 8.79
CA LEU A 199 -8.81 -4.19 7.68
C LEU A 199 -10.16 -4.89 7.89
N ASP A 200 -10.13 -6.07 8.52
CA ASP A 200 -11.31 -6.85 8.89
C ASP A 200 -12.09 -6.14 9.99
N ALA A 201 -11.43 -5.67 11.04
CA ALA A 201 -12.08 -4.89 12.10
C ALA A 201 -12.74 -3.61 11.55
N LEU A 202 -12.06 -2.90 10.65
CA LEU A 202 -12.64 -1.73 9.96
C LEU A 202 -13.83 -2.10 9.05
N ALA A 203 -13.84 -3.32 8.49
CA ALA A 203 -14.98 -3.86 7.74
C ALA A 203 -16.24 -3.95 8.59
N ASP A 204 -16.05 -4.47 9.80
CA ASP A 204 -17.08 -4.69 10.81
C ASP A 204 -17.48 -3.39 11.52
N HIS A 205 -17.13 -2.23 10.95
CA HIS A 205 -17.39 -0.90 11.49
C HIS A 205 -16.78 -0.67 12.89
N GLN A 206 -15.74 -1.42 13.24
CA GLN A 206 -15.01 -1.20 14.48
C GLN A 206 -13.95 -0.11 14.28
N SER A 207 -13.82 0.79 15.25
CA SER A 207 -12.75 1.78 15.24
C SER A 207 -11.47 1.17 15.81
N VAL A 208 -10.37 1.33 15.10
CA VAL A 208 -9.14 0.55 15.31
C VAL A 208 -8.00 1.42 15.81
N LEU A 209 -7.30 0.99 16.86
CA LEU A 209 -5.95 1.43 17.18
C LEU A 209 -4.96 0.41 16.61
N ALA A 210 -4.19 0.80 15.61
CA ALA A 210 -3.13 -0.02 15.01
C ALA A 210 -1.76 0.45 15.51
N VAL A 211 -1.10 -0.40 16.31
CA VAL A 211 0.27 -0.19 16.79
C VAL A 211 1.19 -1.09 15.99
N MET A 212 1.90 -0.51 15.02
CA MET A 212 2.80 -1.27 14.14
C MET A 212 4.09 -0.52 13.86
N GLY A 213 5.23 -1.20 13.96
CA GLY A 213 6.56 -0.61 13.75
C GLY A 213 6.70 0.25 12.48
N THR A 214 7.62 1.20 12.50
CA THR A 214 7.90 2.05 11.34
C THR A 214 8.31 1.20 10.14
N GLY A 215 7.72 1.46 8.96
CA GLY A 215 7.97 0.68 7.76
C GLY A 215 7.13 -0.61 7.60
N ARG A 216 6.37 -1.03 8.62
CA ARG A 216 5.44 -2.19 8.54
C ARG A 216 4.15 -1.92 7.74
N GLY A 217 4.12 -0.83 6.97
CA GLY A 217 3.02 -0.54 6.05
C GLY A 217 1.68 -0.13 6.69
N LYS A 218 1.68 0.60 7.82
CA LYS A 218 0.43 1.11 8.45
C LYS A 218 -0.52 1.81 7.47
N SER A 219 0.04 2.58 6.53
CA SER A 219 -0.72 3.32 5.53
C SER A 219 -1.52 2.44 4.58
N LEU A 220 -1.10 1.20 4.35
CA LEU A 220 -1.86 0.25 3.53
C LEU A 220 -3.29 0.07 4.06
N ILE A 221 -3.43 -0.04 5.38
CA ILE A 221 -4.71 -0.31 6.05
C ILE A 221 -5.70 0.83 5.74
N PHE A 222 -5.31 2.06 6.05
CA PHE A 222 -6.22 3.18 5.86
C PHE A 222 -6.36 3.63 4.41
N HIS A 223 -5.36 3.41 3.55
CA HIS A 223 -5.52 3.64 2.10
C HIS A 223 -6.52 2.67 1.49
N ALA A 224 -6.39 1.37 1.78
CA ALA A 224 -7.30 0.35 1.26
C ALA A 224 -8.72 0.55 1.81
N HIS A 225 -8.87 0.81 3.12
CA HIS A 225 -10.19 1.09 3.70
C HIS A 225 -10.83 2.36 3.12
N ALA A 226 -10.08 3.47 3.02
CA ALA A 226 -10.61 4.71 2.45
C ALA A 226 -11.02 4.55 0.98
N ALA A 227 -10.22 3.83 0.20
CA ALA A 227 -10.55 3.56 -1.20
C ALA A 227 -11.82 2.71 -1.31
N ARG A 228 -11.96 1.71 -0.44
CA ARG A 228 -13.17 0.89 -0.36
C ARG A 228 -14.41 1.69 0.01
N GLU A 229 -14.34 2.54 1.03
CA GLU A 229 -15.45 3.43 1.42
C GLU A 229 -15.86 4.38 0.29
N ALA A 230 -14.88 4.91 -0.44
CA ALA A 230 -15.13 5.76 -1.60
C ALA A 230 -15.79 5.00 -2.74
N VAL A 231 -15.30 3.81 -3.09
CA VAL A 231 -15.80 3.01 -4.21
C VAL A 231 -17.19 2.44 -3.93
N LEU A 232 -17.38 1.76 -2.79
CA LEU A 232 -18.61 1.02 -2.51
C LEU A 232 -19.73 1.91 -1.96
N ARG A 233 -19.39 2.90 -1.12
CA ARG A 233 -20.38 3.66 -0.35
C ARG A 233 -20.45 5.13 -0.76
N GLY A 234 -19.58 5.56 -1.67
CA GLY A 234 -19.45 6.97 -2.03
C GLY A 234 -19.02 7.86 -0.86
N ARG A 235 -18.52 7.28 0.24
CA ARG A 235 -18.12 8.02 1.44
C ARG A 235 -16.73 8.60 1.28
N ALA A 236 -16.47 9.70 1.97
CA ALA A 236 -15.18 10.36 1.99
C ALA A 236 -14.44 10.06 3.31
N SER A 237 -13.12 10.15 3.25
CA SER A 237 -12.21 9.91 4.37
C SER A 237 -11.38 11.15 4.70
N ILE A 238 -11.13 11.39 5.99
CA ILE A 238 -10.25 12.47 6.45
C ILE A 238 -8.99 11.85 7.07
N PHE A 239 -7.82 12.20 6.56
CA PHE A 239 -6.54 11.79 7.12
C PHE A 239 -5.91 12.97 7.87
N VAL A 240 -5.78 12.82 9.18
CA VAL A 240 -5.23 13.82 10.09
C VAL A 240 -3.78 13.48 10.38
N TYR A 241 -2.88 14.39 9.98
CA TYR A 241 -1.46 14.29 10.26
C TYR A 241 -1.03 15.36 11.26
N PRO A 242 -0.03 15.08 12.11
CA PRO A 242 0.45 16.06 13.07
C PRO A 242 1.13 17.23 12.34
N LEU A 243 1.90 16.97 11.29
CA LEU A 243 2.76 17.98 10.68
C LEU A 243 2.33 18.28 9.25
N ARG A 244 2.38 19.57 8.92
CA ARG A 244 2.04 20.07 7.57
C ARG A 244 2.98 19.54 6.49
N ALA A 245 4.25 19.35 6.86
CA ALA A 245 5.24 18.74 5.98
C ALA A 245 4.85 17.30 5.62
N LEU A 246 4.39 16.50 6.60
CA LEU A 246 3.84 15.17 6.37
C LEU A 246 2.61 15.21 5.47
N VAL A 247 1.67 16.12 5.70
CA VAL A 247 0.49 16.27 4.83
C VAL A 247 0.91 16.46 3.37
N ALA A 248 1.83 17.39 3.09
CA ALA A 248 2.25 17.70 1.72
C ALA A 248 2.98 16.52 1.05
N ASP A 249 3.82 15.82 1.80
CA ASP A 249 4.55 14.64 1.32
C ASP A 249 3.61 13.47 1.02
N GLN A 250 2.72 13.13 1.97
CA GLN A 250 1.76 12.05 1.82
C GLN A 250 0.74 12.33 0.72
N ALA A 251 0.30 13.59 0.57
CA ALA A 251 -0.62 13.98 -0.50
C ALA A 251 -0.04 13.74 -1.89
N TYR A 252 1.24 14.03 -2.10
CA TYR A 252 1.89 13.85 -3.41
C TYR A 252 1.85 12.40 -3.85
N HIS A 253 2.24 11.48 -2.96
CA HIS A 253 2.23 10.04 -3.22
C HIS A 253 0.81 9.45 -3.30
N LEU A 254 -0.08 9.90 -2.42
CA LEU A 254 -1.45 9.39 -2.37
C LEU A 254 -2.26 9.80 -3.60
N SER A 255 -2.07 11.03 -4.08
CA SER A 255 -2.84 11.56 -5.21
C SER A 255 -2.66 10.73 -6.48
N SER A 256 -1.42 10.35 -6.82
CA SER A 256 -1.17 9.52 -8.00
C SER A 256 -1.80 8.14 -7.90
N THR A 257 -1.71 7.52 -6.73
CA THR A 257 -2.20 6.15 -6.53
C THR A 257 -3.73 6.10 -6.48
N MET A 258 -4.36 7.09 -5.83
CA MET A 258 -5.82 7.19 -5.72
C MET A 258 -6.47 7.67 -7.01
N ALA A 259 -5.82 8.52 -7.79
CA ALA A 259 -6.29 8.91 -9.12
C ALA A 259 -6.41 7.68 -10.04
N ALA A 260 -5.47 6.74 -9.96
CA ALA A 260 -5.55 5.48 -10.70
C ALA A 260 -6.76 4.60 -10.29
N LEU A 261 -7.43 4.91 -9.19
CA LEU A 261 -8.67 4.27 -8.71
C LEU A 261 -9.92 5.15 -8.92
N GLY A 262 -9.77 6.33 -9.54
CA GLY A 262 -10.85 7.29 -9.74
C GLY A 262 -11.29 8.03 -8.46
N ILE A 263 -10.35 8.19 -7.50
CA ILE A 263 -10.60 8.83 -6.22
C ILE A 263 -9.77 10.11 -6.13
N GLY A 264 -10.44 11.26 -6.07
CA GLY A 264 -9.74 12.53 -5.88
C GLY A 264 -9.25 12.72 -4.45
N VAL A 265 -8.03 13.26 -4.33
CA VAL A 265 -7.36 13.57 -3.06
C VAL A 265 -7.24 15.08 -2.92
N GLY A 266 -7.67 15.63 -1.79
CA GLY A 266 -7.57 17.05 -1.46
C GLY A 266 -6.63 17.32 -0.28
N VAL A 267 -6.08 18.52 -0.21
CA VAL A 267 -5.24 18.98 0.91
C VAL A 267 -5.81 20.25 1.50
N LEU A 268 -6.15 20.21 2.79
CA LEU A 268 -6.68 21.33 3.53
C LEU A 268 -5.82 21.61 4.77
N THR A 269 -5.10 22.73 4.74
CA THR A 269 -4.29 23.20 5.88
C THR A 269 -4.40 24.71 6.00
N GLY A 270 -3.76 25.30 7.03
CA GLY A 270 -3.71 26.75 7.20
C GLY A 270 -3.07 27.53 6.03
N GLU A 271 -2.26 26.90 5.17
CA GLU A 271 -1.70 27.55 3.95
C GLU A 271 -2.62 27.42 2.73
N THR A 272 -3.67 26.60 2.81
CA THR A 272 -4.56 26.42 1.67
C THR A 272 -5.35 27.70 1.46
N VAL A 273 -5.05 28.37 0.33
CA VAL A 273 -5.74 29.58 -0.12
C VAL A 273 -7.24 29.35 -0.27
N GLU A 274 -8.02 30.39 -0.05
CA GLU A 274 -9.49 30.31 0.07
C GLU A 274 -10.15 29.70 -1.17
N ALA A 275 -9.77 30.12 -2.39
CA ALA A 275 -10.31 29.56 -3.62
C ALA A 275 -10.05 28.04 -3.76
N ALA A 276 -8.84 27.57 -3.44
CA ALA A 276 -8.50 26.15 -3.47
C ALA A 276 -9.23 25.36 -2.37
N ARG A 277 -9.37 25.98 -1.19
CA ARG A 277 -10.15 25.42 -0.08
C ARG A 277 -11.60 25.21 -0.51
N ASP A 278 -12.19 26.19 -1.17
CA ASP A 278 -13.57 26.15 -1.62
C ASP A 278 -13.81 25.06 -2.67
N ASP A 279 -12.89 24.89 -3.63
CA ASP A 279 -12.98 23.81 -4.61
C ASP A 279 -12.88 22.43 -3.95
N VAL A 280 -11.98 22.23 -2.98
CA VAL A 280 -11.87 20.94 -2.27
C VAL A 280 -13.15 20.63 -1.49
N PHE A 281 -13.75 21.61 -0.81
CA PHE A 281 -15.02 21.39 -0.11
C PHE A 281 -16.20 21.16 -1.06
N ALA A 282 -16.24 21.85 -2.21
CA ALA A 282 -17.21 21.57 -3.25
C ALA A 282 -17.02 20.16 -3.84
N GLY A 283 -15.76 19.74 -4.02
CA GLY A 283 -15.38 18.41 -4.46
C GLY A 283 -15.76 17.31 -3.47
N LEU A 284 -15.64 17.56 -2.17
CA LEU A 284 -16.15 16.67 -1.11
C LEU A 284 -17.67 16.50 -1.21
N ALA A 285 -18.42 17.60 -1.33
CA ALA A 285 -19.87 17.55 -1.46
C ALA A 285 -20.30 16.80 -2.74
N SER A 286 -19.68 17.10 -3.87
CA SER A 286 -20.01 16.50 -5.17
C SER A 286 -19.47 15.08 -5.33
N GLY A 287 -18.47 14.66 -4.54
CA GLY A 287 -17.85 13.33 -4.61
C GLY A 287 -16.68 13.19 -5.56
N ARG A 288 -16.21 14.32 -6.09
CA ARG A 288 -14.95 14.38 -6.82
C ARG A 288 -13.78 14.11 -5.87
N THR A 289 -13.87 14.56 -4.63
CA THR A 289 -12.85 14.36 -3.60
C THR A 289 -13.33 13.29 -2.62
N GLY A 290 -12.66 12.13 -2.61
CA GLY A 290 -12.96 11.03 -1.70
C GLY A 290 -12.04 10.98 -0.49
N ILE A 291 -10.87 11.63 -0.54
CA ILE A 291 -9.92 11.66 0.58
C ILE A 291 -9.43 13.10 0.78
N VAL A 292 -9.38 13.55 2.03
CA VAL A 292 -8.76 14.84 2.37
C VAL A 292 -7.71 14.66 3.45
N LEU A 293 -6.50 15.16 3.19
CA LEU A 293 -5.44 15.25 4.20
C LEU A 293 -5.49 16.62 4.86
N THR A 294 -5.39 16.65 6.19
CA THR A 294 -5.49 17.87 7.00
C THR A 294 -4.63 17.79 8.26
N THR A 295 -4.52 18.91 8.98
CA THR A 295 -3.99 18.97 10.34
C THR A 295 -5.13 18.99 11.37
N PRO A 296 -4.89 18.60 12.64
CA PRO A 296 -5.92 18.62 13.67
C PRO A 296 -6.48 20.02 13.93
N GLU A 297 -5.65 21.07 13.86
CA GLU A 297 -6.10 22.46 14.07
C GLU A 297 -7.06 22.91 12.99
N PHE A 298 -6.74 22.63 11.72
CA PHE A 298 -7.61 22.97 10.60
C PHE A 298 -8.93 22.20 10.67
N LEU A 299 -8.86 20.91 11.03
CA LEU A 299 -10.06 20.08 11.20
C LEU A 299 -10.95 20.61 12.33
N SER A 300 -10.39 20.98 13.49
CA SER A 300 -11.14 21.56 14.61
C SER A 300 -11.88 22.83 14.20
N ILE A 301 -11.18 23.77 13.55
CA ILE A 301 -11.75 25.05 13.11
C ILE A 301 -12.84 24.86 12.04
N HIS A 302 -12.69 23.89 11.14
CA HIS A 302 -13.57 23.71 9.98
C HIS A 302 -14.49 22.49 10.05
N ARG A 303 -14.65 21.88 11.22
CA ARG A 303 -15.46 20.66 11.41
C ARG A 303 -16.87 20.74 10.82
N ASP A 304 -17.55 21.88 11.01
CA ASP A 304 -18.90 22.08 10.48
C ASP A 304 -18.93 22.09 8.96
N ARG A 305 -17.86 22.58 8.31
CA ARG A 305 -17.74 22.62 6.86
C ARG A 305 -17.47 21.23 6.28
N PHE A 306 -16.69 20.40 6.97
CA PHE A 306 -16.55 18.98 6.62
C PHE A 306 -17.88 18.23 6.80
N ALA A 307 -18.57 18.46 7.92
CA ALA A 307 -19.85 17.85 8.25
C ALA A 307 -20.94 18.15 7.20
N ARG A 308 -20.96 19.37 6.64
CA ARG A 308 -21.90 19.75 5.56
C ARG A 308 -21.85 18.85 4.33
N SER A 309 -20.75 18.13 4.10
CA SER A 309 -20.69 17.16 3.00
C SER A 309 -21.64 15.97 3.21
N GLY A 310 -21.96 15.61 4.46
CA GLY A 310 -22.75 14.43 4.81
C GLY A 310 -22.11 13.09 4.41
N ARG A 311 -20.84 13.10 3.99
CA ARG A 311 -20.18 11.95 3.37
C ARG A 311 -19.01 11.38 4.15
N ILE A 312 -18.57 12.07 5.21
CA ILE A 312 -17.43 11.63 6.00
C ILE A 312 -17.78 10.34 6.73
N GLY A 313 -17.23 9.22 6.27
CA GLY A 313 -17.49 7.89 6.84
C GLY A 313 -16.31 7.34 7.64
N PHE A 314 -15.12 7.90 7.43
CA PHE A 314 -13.88 7.38 7.98
C PHE A 314 -12.91 8.51 8.33
N VAL A 315 -12.29 8.43 9.51
CA VAL A 315 -11.27 9.38 9.97
C VAL A 315 -10.04 8.62 10.41
N VAL A 316 -8.88 9.04 9.92
CA VAL A 316 -7.57 8.48 10.29
C VAL A 316 -6.81 9.50 11.09
N ILE A 317 -6.28 9.08 12.23
CA ILE A 317 -5.30 9.83 13.00
C ILE A 317 -3.96 9.11 12.84
N ASP A 318 -3.12 9.60 11.93
CA ASP A 318 -1.77 9.05 11.75
C ASP A 318 -0.80 9.68 12.76
N GLU A 319 0.25 8.94 13.10
CA GLU A 319 1.17 9.27 14.19
C GLU A 319 0.44 9.63 15.50
N ALA A 320 -0.55 8.80 15.86
CA ALA A 320 -1.48 9.03 16.96
C ALA A 320 -0.80 9.21 18.33
N HIS A 321 0.47 8.82 18.49
CA HIS A 321 1.22 9.10 19.70
C HIS A 321 1.31 10.60 20.02
N HIS A 322 1.30 11.49 19.01
CA HIS A 322 1.24 12.94 19.23
C HIS A 322 -0.08 13.37 19.92
N ALA A 323 -1.20 12.73 19.58
CA ALA A 323 -2.47 13.00 20.24
C ALA A 323 -2.43 12.54 21.71
N GLY A 324 -1.89 11.35 21.99
CA GLY A 324 -1.76 10.85 23.36
C GLY A 324 -0.84 11.67 24.27
N LEU A 325 0.07 12.46 23.70
CA LEU A 325 0.96 13.38 24.44
C LEU A 325 0.37 14.80 24.61
N ALA A 326 -0.80 15.09 24.03
CA ALA A 326 -1.41 16.43 24.01
C ALA A 326 -1.68 17.03 25.39
N LYS A 327 -1.89 16.21 26.43
CA LYS A 327 -2.06 16.68 27.82
C LYS A 327 -0.82 17.39 28.40
N GLY A 328 0.36 17.21 27.80
CA GLY A 328 1.61 17.85 28.22
C GLY A 328 1.81 19.28 27.71
N GLY A 329 0.87 19.83 26.93
CA GLY A 329 0.87 21.24 26.51
C GLY A 329 1.19 21.50 25.03
N ASP A 330 1.58 20.49 24.24
CA ASP A 330 2.12 20.75 22.91
C ASP A 330 1.08 20.85 21.77
N ARG A 331 -0.13 20.27 21.87
CA ARG A 331 -1.18 20.36 20.83
C ARG A 331 -2.61 20.18 21.34
N SER A 332 -3.28 21.27 21.69
CA SER A 332 -4.64 21.25 22.24
C SER A 332 -5.71 20.73 21.27
N ALA A 333 -5.51 20.84 19.96
CA ALA A 333 -6.55 20.52 18.97
C ALA A 333 -7.00 19.05 18.95
N TYR A 334 -6.15 18.11 19.39
CA TYR A 334 -6.56 16.70 19.52
C TYR A 334 -7.55 16.46 20.67
N LEU A 335 -7.62 17.37 21.66
CA LEU A 335 -8.58 17.25 22.77
C LEU A 335 -10.01 17.51 22.31
N ASP A 336 -10.20 18.22 21.20
CA ASP A 336 -11.50 18.52 20.59
C ASP A 336 -12.04 17.35 19.74
N MET A 337 -11.26 16.27 19.58
CA MET A 337 -11.63 15.13 18.72
C MET A 337 -13.00 14.54 19.01
N PRO A 338 -13.45 14.33 20.27
CA PRO A 338 -14.80 13.85 20.55
C PRO A 338 -15.89 14.73 19.92
N ASP A 339 -15.76 16.06 20.04
CA ASP A 339 -16.73 17.01 19.48
C ASP A 339 -16.65 17.08 17.96
N ILE A 340 -15.44 16.99 17.41
CA ILE A 340 -15.21 16.93 15.96
C ILE A 340 -15.89 15.69 15.38
N LEU A 341 -15.66 14.50 15.94
CA LEU A 341 -16.23 13.25 15.43
C LEU A 341 -17.75 13.26 15.50
N LYS A 342 -18.32 13.79 16.60
CA LYS A 342 -19.76 13.97 16.73
C LYS A 342 -20.33 14.91 15.67
N ALA A 343 -19.67 16.04 15.40
CA ALA A 343 -20.09 16.95 14.34
C ALA A 343 -20.04 16.30 12.95
N LEU A 344 -19.08 15.40 12.72
CA LEU A 344 -18.95 14.65 11.47
C LEU A 344 -19.96 13.49 11.32
N GLY A 345 -20.77 13.20 12.34
CA GLY A 345 -21.76 12.13 12.31
C GLY A 345 -21.22 10.75 12.76
N ASP A 346 -20.27 10.75 13.70
CA ASP A 346 -19.67 9.56 14.31
C ASP A 346 -19.07 8.56 13.28
N PRO A 347 -18.09 9.01 12.46
CA PRO A 347 -17.43 8.14 11.50
C PRO A 347 -16.61 7.04 12.19
N VAL A 348 -16.29 5.97 11.43
CA VAL A 348 -15.31 4.97 11.88
C VAL A 348 -13.94 5.63 12.01
N VAL A 349 -13.22 5.35 13.09
CA VAL A 349 -11.90 5.95 13.35
C VAL A 349 -10.81 4.92 13.30
N MET A 350 -9.71 5.24 12.63
CA MET A 350 -8.45 4.52 12.77
C MET A 350 -7.39 5.42 13.39
N ALA A 351 -6.78 5.00 14.50
CA ALA A 351 -5.57 5.60 15.04
C ALA A 351 -4.38 4.72 14.66
N ALA A 352 -3.37 5.28 14.00
CA ALA A 352 -2.17 4.56 13.58
C ALA A 352 -0.93 5.15 14.27
N THR A 353 -0.07 4.29 14.82
CA THR A 353 1.21 4.74 15.41
C THR A 353 2.27 3.66 15.38
N ALA A 354 3.54 4.07 15.28
CA ALA A 354 4.67 3.15 15.42
C ALA A 354 4.94 2.73 16.86
N THR A 355 4.63 3.62 17.80
CA THR A 355 4.96 3.46 19.21
C THR A 355 3.79 3.93 20.05
N ALA A 356 3.36 3.10 20.99
CA ALA A 356 2.30 3.46 21.93
C ALA A 356 2.66 2.90 23.31
N THR A 357 2.99 3.78 24.24
CA THR A 357 3.14 3.40 25.66
C THR A 357 1.76 3.26 26.29
N ALA A 358 1.62 2.51 27.39
CA ALA A 358 0.32 2.33 28.05
C ALA A 358 -0.41 3.66 28.39
N PRO A 359 0.28 4.73 28.85
CA PRO A 359 -0.36 6.04 29.05
C PRO A 359 -0.89 6.66 27.74
N VAL A 360 -0.14 6.55 26.64
CA VAL A 360 -0.55 7.06 25.32
C VAL A 360 -1.79 6.30 24.83
N VAL A 361 -1.82 4.98 24.96
CA VAL A 361 -2.99 4.16 24.59
C VAL A 361 -4.22 4.55 25.40
N ALA A 362 -4.08 4.72 26.72
CA ALA A 362 -5.18 5.11 27.60
C ALA A 362 -5.75 6.49 27.22
N GLU A 363 -4.90 7.45 26.86
CA GLU A 363 -5.34 8.77 26.43
C GLU A 363 -6.03 8.72 25.06
N LEU A 364 -5.51 7.94 24.11
CA LEU A 364 -6.16 7.72 22.82
C LEU A 364 -7.54 7.09 22.96
N ALA A 365 -7.69 6.07 23.81
CA ALA A 365 -8.97 5.43 24.09
C ALA A 365 -9.99 6.38 24.76
N ARG A 366 -9.53 7.44 25.43
CA ARG A 366 -10.38 8.48 26.01
C ARG A 366 -10.90 9.47 24.95
N MET A 367 -10.09 9.78 23.95
CA MET A 367 -10.40 10.82 22.94
C MET A 367 -11.04 10.26 21.68
N LEU A 368 -10.79 8.99 21.37
CA LEU A 368 -11.23 8.33 20.14
C LEU A 368 -12.10 7.12 20.49
N PRO A 369 -13.12 6.80 19.67
CA PRO A 369 -14.07 5.72 19.95
C PRO A 369 -13.49 4.33 19.64
N ILE A 370 -12.25 4.04 20.05
CA ILE A 370 -11.53 2.80 19.73
C ILE A 370 -12.23 1.59 20.37
N THR A 371 -12.62 0.62 19.53
CA THR A 371 -13.24 -0.63 19.97
C THR A 371 -12.37 -1.86 19.72
N ARG A 372 -11.38 -1.77 18.82
CA ARG A 372 -10.40 -2.82 18.54
C ARG A 372 -8.99 -2.26 18.61
N THR A 373 -8.09 -2.97 19.27
CA THR A 373 -6.65 -2.68 19.24
C THR A 373 -5.94 -3.81 18.52
N VAL A 374 -5.14 -3.48 17.51
CA VAL A 374 -4.31 -4.41 16.75
C VAL A 374 -2.87 -4.04 17.01
N VAL A 375 -2.12 -4.98 17.57
CA VAL A 375 -0.69 -4.80 17.87
C VAL A 375 0.10 -5.73 16.97
N ASP A 376 1.04 -5.16 16.26
CA ASP A 376 2.00 -5.92 15.48
C ASP A 376 3.23 -6.22 16.35
N GLU A 377 3.28 -7.46 16.84
CA GLU A 377 4.33 -7.96 17.74
C GLU A 377 5.62 -8.38 17.01
N THR A 378 5.68 -8.27 15.67
CA THR A 378 6.86 -8.78 14.95
C THR A 378 8.11 -7.98 15.28
N VAL A 379 9.14 -8.73 15.67
CA VAL A 379 10.47 -8.21 15.89
C VAL A 379 11.25 -8.20 14.57
N ARG A 380 12.06 -7.17 14.38
CA ARG A 380 12.94 -7.06 13.21
C ARG A 380 14.24 -7.79 13.45
N GLU A 381 14.21 -9.12 13.27
CA GLU A 381 15.36 -10.00 13.45
C GLU A 381 16.50 -9.73 12.46
N ASN A 382 16.21 -9.03 11.36
CA ASN A 382 17.20 -8.63 10.37
C ASN A 382 18.10 -7.46 10.82
N LEU A 383 17.79 -6.80 11.94
CA LEU A 383 18.55 -5.68 12.46
C LEU A 383 19.57 -6.14 13.50
N GLN A 384 20.83 -5.78 13.29
CA GLN A 384 21.90 -5.98 14.29
C GLN A 384 22.13 -4.68 15.07
N LEU A 385 22.00 -4.76 16.40
CA LEU A 385 22.26 -3.63 17.27
C LEU A 385 23.68 -3.72 17.83
N GLU A 386 24.52 -2.75 17.45
CA GLU A 386 25.87 -2.60 17.99
C GLU A 386 25.96 -1.37 18.89
N ASP A 387 26.47 -1.57 20.11
CA ASP A 387 26.68 -0.49 21.09
C ASP A 387 28.15 -0.16 21.23
N ASP A 388 28.56 0.85 20.46
CA ASP A 388 29.95 1.30 20.33
C ASP A 388 30.25 2.57 21.16
N ARG A 389 29.47 2.84 22.22
CA ARG A 389 29.60 4.07 23.03
C ARG A 389 30.97 4.25 23.69
N ASP A 390 31.63 3.14 24.02
CA ASP A 390 32.94 3.10 24.72
C ASP A 390 34.15 2.99 23.78
N LEU A 391 33.95 3.11 22.46
CA LEU A 391 35.06 3.04 21.51
C LEU A 391 36.07 4.18 21.69
N ALA A 392 37.35 3.80 21.69
CA ALA A 392 38.47 4.74 21.75
C ALA A 392 38.50 5.73 20.57
N SER A 393 37.96 5.35 19.40
CA SER A 393 37.80 6.23 18.24
C SER A 393 36.51 5.93 17.48
N ARG A 394 35.45 6.66 17.84
CA ARG A 394 34.14 6.62 17.15
C ARG A 394 34.26 7.04 15.69
N GLU A 395 35.14 7.99 15.38
CA GLU A 395 35.36 8.46 14.01
C GLU A 395 35.94 7.37 13.10
N ASN A 396 36.88 6.56 13.59
CA ASN A 396 37.45 5.46 12.81
C ASN A 396 36.41 4.39 12.52
N ARG A 397 35.54 4.08 13.49
CA ARG A 397 34.41 3.18 13.28
C ARG A 397 33.46 3.72 12.22
N LEU A 398 33.08 4.98 12.31
CA LEU A 398 32.22 5.62 11.31
C LEU A 398 32.81 5.60 9.90
N VAL A 399 34.12 5.88 9.80
CA VAL A 399 34.87 5.78 8.53
C VAL A 399 34.82 4.36 7.98
N SER A 400 34.98 3.33 8.82
CA SER A 400 34.90 1.93 8.37
C SER A 400 33.53 1.56 7.80
N ILE A 401 32.45 2.10 8.38
CA ILE A 401 31.08 1.88 7.90
C ILE A 401 30.86 2.58 6.57
N VAL A 402 31.19 3.88 6.48
CA VAL A 402 30.98 4.67 5.25
C VAL A 402 31.83 4.17 4.09
N ALA A 403 33.02 3.64 4.37
CA ALA A 403 33.93 3.10 3.36
C ALA A 403 33.41 1.81 2.68
N THR A 404 32.38 1.13 3.22
CA THR A 404 31.75 0.00 2.52
C THR A 404 30.99 0.47 1.27
N GLY A 405 30.63 1.75 1.19
CA GLY A 405 29.81 2.31 0.12
C GLY A 405 28.34 1.94 0.21
N GLU A 406 27.93 1.19 1.24
CA GLU A 406 26.54 0.80 1.46
C GLU A 406 25.71 2.00 1.94
N LYS A 407 24.41 1.98 1.63
CA LYS A 407 23.48 3.06 2.01
C LYS A 407 23.45 3.25 3.52
N THR A 408 23.94 4.39 3.97
CA THR A 408 24.18 4.73 5.37
C THR A 408 23.51 6.05 5.73
N VAL A 409 22.76 6.06 6.83
CA VAL A 409 22.20 7.28 7.43
C VAL A 409 22.82 7.50 8.80
N ILE A 410 23.38 8.69 9.02
CA ILE A 410 24.07 9.05 10.27
C ILE A 410 23.28 10.17 10.94
N TYR A 411 22.72 9.91 12.12
CA TYR A 411 21.96 10.88 12.89
C TYR A 411 22.82 11.66 13.89
N VAL A 412 22.70 12.99 13.87
CA VAL A 412 23.36 13.93 14.79
C VAL A 412 22.36 14.92 15.40
N ASN A 413 22.69 15.50 16.56
CA ASN A 413 21.75 16.35 17.30
C ASN A 413 21.79 17.83 16.90
N SER A 414 22.68 18.27 16.00
CA SER A 414 22.74 19.67 15.55
C SER A 414 23.04 19.84 14.07
N ARG A 415 22.60 20.98 13.52
CA ARG A 415 22.83 21.34 12.10
C ARG A 415 24.31 21.51 11.80
N ASP A 416 25.04 22.18 12.69
CA ASP A 416 26.47 22.40 12.52
C ASP A 416 27.25 21.09 12.52
N GLN A 417 26.86 20.13 13.38
CA GLN A 417 27.45 18.80 13.39
C GLN A 417 27.17 18.03 12.11
N SER A 418 25.97 18.17 11.52
CA SER A 418 25.66 17.49 10.26
C SER A 418 26.59 17.93 9.13
N VAL A 419 26.92 19.23 9.09
CA VAL A 419 27.82 19.80 8.08
C VAL A 419 29.27 19.45 8.39
N ALA A 420 29.70 19.60 9.65
CA ALA A 420 31.07 19.33 10.08
C ALA A 420 31.45 17.86 9.85
N LEU A 421 30.59 16.92 10.27
CA LEU A 421 30.85 15.49 10.14
C LEU A 421 30.85 15.05 8.68
N ALA A 422 29.92 15.54 7.85
CA ALA A 422 29.95 15.27 6.41
C ALA A 422 31.26 15.76 5.77
N LYS A 423 31.76 16.94 6.16
CA LYS A 423 33.05 17.46 5.68
C LYS A 423 34.22 16.59 6.13
N THR A 424 34.21 16.08 7.37
CA THR A 424 35.23 15.16 7.88
C THR A 424 35.21 13.84 7.10
N LEU A 425 34.05 13.24 6.90
CA LEU A 425 33.91 11.97 6.17
C LEU A 425 34.39 12.07 4.73
N ARG A 426 34.03 13.15 4.01
CA ARG A 426 34.53 13.40 2.64
C ARG A 426 36.05 13.49 2.55
N LYS A 427 36.72 13.97 3.58
CA LYS A 427 38.20 14.02 3.64
C LYS A 427 38.81 12.67 3.99
N ARG A 428 38.15 11.91 4.86
CA ARG A 428 38.63 10.63 5.40
C ARG A 428 38.35 9.44 4.49
N VAL A 429 37.33 9.54 3.62
CA VAL A 429 36.90 8.52 2.67
C VAL A 429 36.79 9.18 1.28
N PRO A 430 37.93 9.49 0.63
CA PRO A 430 37.95 10.25 -0.63
C PRO A 430 37.18 9.55 -1.76
N ASP A 431 37.21 8.22 -1.80
CA ASP A 431 36.51 7.43 -2.82
C ASP A 431 34.98 7.56 -2.73
N CYS A 432 34.45 7.83 -1.53
CA CYS A 432 33.01 8.06 -1.31
C CYS A 432 32.66 9.55 -1.21
N ALA A 433 33.62 10.47 -1.40
CA ALA A 433 33.42 11.89 -1.10
C ALA A 433 32.25 12.53 -1.88
N THR A 434 32.07 12.14 -3.14
CA THR A 434 30.97 12.60 -4.00
C THR A 434 29.62 11.98 -3.65
N HIS A 435 29.62 10.88 -2.88
CA HIS A 435 28.44 10.13 -2.48
C HIS A 435 27.95 10.48 -1.05
N ILE A 436 28.63 11.39 -0.37
CA ILE A 436 28.29 11.84 0.99
C ILE A 436 27.58 13.20 0.93
N ALA A 437 26.42 13.33 1.57
CA ALA A 437 25.69 14.58 1.75
C ALA A 437 25.33 14.84 3.23
N PHE A 438 24.97 16.09 3.54
CA PHE A 438 24.32 16.42 4.81
C PHE A 438 22.86 16.79 4.56
N TYR A 439 21.99 16.55 5.53
CA TYR A 439 20.58 16.87 5.47
C TYR A 439 20.13 17.51 6.79
N ASN A 440 19.59 18.72 6.74
CA ASN A 440 19.02 19.36 7.92
C ASN A 440 17.97 20.41 7.55
N ALA A 441 17.22 20.87 8.53
CA ALA A 441 16.15 21.86 8.34
C ALA A 441 16.63 23.27 7.91
N GLY A 442 17.95 23.51 7.82
CA GLY A 442 18.51 24.72 7.23
C GLY A 442 18.58 24.68 5.70
N LEU A 443 18.45 23.51 5.08
CA LEU A 443 18.40 23.37 3.63
C LEU A 443 17.06 23.86 3.05
N ALA A 444 17.14 24.52 1.90
CA ALA A 444 15.94 24.87 1.12
C ALA A 444 15.17 23.60 0.73
N ARG A 445 13.84 23.71 0.59
CA ARG A 445 12.98 22.56 0.23
C ARG A 445 13.41 21.89 -1.08
N SER A 446 13.85 22.67 -2.07
CA SER A 446 14.37 22.17 -3.33
C SER A 446 15.63 21.32 -3.16
N ASP A 447 16.52 21.71 -2.25
CA ASP A 447 17.77 20.99 -2.01
C ASP A 447 17.55 19.72 -1.21
N ARG A 448 16.65 19.75 -0.22
CA ARG A 448 16.20 18.55 0.50
C ARG A 448 15.67 17.49 -0.46
N ARG A 449 14.79 17.89 -1.38
CA ARG A 449 14.25 17.01 -2.42
C ARG A 449 15.34 16.41 -3.32
N ARG A 450 16.31 17.22 -3.76
CA ARG A 450 17.46 16.73 -4.56
C ARG A 450 18.30 15.69 -3.82
N VAL A 451 18.58 15.92 -2.54
CA VAL A 451 19.34 14.98 -1.70
C VAL A 451 18.55 13.68 -1.50
N GLU A 452 17.25 13.75 -1.23
CA GLU A 452 16.38 12.57 -1.10
C GLU A 452 16.30 11.75 -2.40
N GLU A 453 16.16 12.41 -3.55
CA GLU A 453 16.13 11.77 -4.87
C GLU A 453 17.48 11.10 -5.17
N ALA A 454 18.60 11.80 -4.97
CA ALA A 454 19.94 11.27 -5.19
C ALA A 454 20.30 10.12 -4.24
N PHE A 455 19.77 10.10 -3.01
CA PHE A 455 19.96 8.96 -2.12
C PHE A 455 19.05 7.79 -2.47
N ARG A 456 17.86 8.06 -3.00
CA ARG A 456 16.95 7.03 -3.50
C ARG A 456 17.54 6.29 -4.71
N ASP A 457 18.05 7.02 -5.70
CA ASP A 457 18.60 6.46 -6.94
C ASP A 457 20.02 5.86 -6.78
N GLY A 458 20.66 6.06 -5.62
CA GLY A 458 21.98 5.52 -5.30
C GLY A 458 23.15 6.42 -5.68
N SER A 459 22.90 7.61 -6.25
CA SER A 459 23.93 8.63 -6.49
C SER A 459 24.59 9.09 -5.18
N LEU A 460 23.85 9.10 -4.08
CA LEU A 460 24.39 9.23 -2.72
C LEU A 460 24.28 7.89 -2.00
N SER A 461 25.33 7.51 -1.29
CA SER A 461 25.37 6.34 -0.41
C SER A 461 25.42 6.71 1.07
N CYS A 462 25.69 7.97 1.42
CA CYS A 462 25.76 8.39 2.81
C CYS A 462 25.08 9.75 3.03
N ILE A 463 24.17 9.80 4.01
CA ILE A 463 23.56 11.04 4.50
C ILE A 463 23.89 11.23 5.97
N VAL A 464 24.45 12.40 6.31
CA VAL A 464 24.56 12.88 7.69
C VAL A 464 23.41 13.83 7.99
N SER A 465 22.51 13.47 8.89
CA SER A 465 21.29 14.23 9.14
C SER A 465 20.99 14.50 10.60
N THR A 466 20.23 15.55 10.87
CA THR A 466 19.45 15.63 12.12
C THR A 466 18.19 14.76 12.01
N SER A 467 17.31 14.80 13.01
CA SER A 467 15.97 14.19 12.95
C SER A 467 15.11 14.64 11.75
N ALA A 468 15.52 15.67 11.01
CA ALA A 468 14.84 16.18 9.83
C ALA A 468 14.76 15.15 8.68
N PHE A 469 15.74 14.26 8.54
CA PHE A 469 15.67 13.17 7.56
C PHE A 469 14.91 12.03 8.20
N GLY A 470 13.63 11.91 7.92
CA GLY A 470 12.91 10.72 8.35
C GLY A 470 11.40 10.72 8.15
N GLU A 471 10.76 11.86 8.34
CA GLU A 471 9.35 11.99 8.05
C GLU A 471 9.10 11.84 6.55
N GLY A 472 8.26 10.89 6.13
CA GLY A 472 7.87 10.69 4.73
C GLY A 472 8.82 9.88 3.83
N VAL A 473 10.10 9.75 4.20
CA VAL A 473 11.08 9.02 3.38
C VAL A 473 10.99 7.51 3.62
N ASN A 474 10.51 6.75 2.62
CA ASN A 474 10.53 5.30 2.61
C ASN A 474 11.62 4.76 1.68
N LEU A 475 12.71 4.25 2.25
CA LEU A 475 13.81 3.63 1.52
C LEU A 475 14.01 2.21 2.04
N PRO A 476 13.82 1.18 1.18
CA PRO A 476 13.85 -0.20 1.63
C PRO A 476 15.27 -0.70 1.97
N ASP A 477 16.29 -0.10 1.37
CA ASP A 477 17.63 -0.66 1.21
C ASP A 477 18.74 0.05 2.02
N ILE A 478 18.38 0.75 3.10
CA ILE A 478 19.36 1.31 4.03
C ILE A 478 20.04 0.17 4.79
N ARG A 479 21.36 0.05 4.69
CA ARG A 479 22.15 -1.00 5.36
C ARG A 479 22.69 -0.58 6.71
N HIS A 480 22.95 0.71 6.91
CA HIS A 480 23.47 1.21 8.17
C HIS A 480 22.69 2.41 8.65
N VAL A 481 22.21 2.38 9.89
CA VAL A 481 21.74 3.57 10.61
C VAL A 481 22.65 3.80 11.80
N VAL A 482 23.41 4.89 11.77
CA VAL A 482 24.33 5.25 12.85
C VAL A 482 23.73 6.38 13.68
N LEU A 483 23.50 6.11 14.97
CA LEU A 483 23.12 7.14 15.93
C LEU A 483 24.39 7.75 16.54
N TYR A 484 24.95 8.75 15.87
CA TYR A 484 26.22 9.36 16.30
C TYR A 484 26.09 10.08 17.65
N HIS A 485 24.90 10.61 17.93
CA HIS A 485 24.51 11.09 19.25
C HIS A 485 23.29 10.31 19.75
N MET A 486 23.15 10.20 21.07
CA MET A 486 21.97 9.58 21.67
C MET A 486 20.71 10.38 21.31
N PRO A 487 19.64 9.71 20.82
CA PRO A 487 18.33 10.32 20.64
C PRO A 487 17.74 10.81 21.98
N PHE A 488 16.78 11.72 21.92
CA PHE A 488 16.17 12.32 23.11
C PHE A 488 15.11 11.44 23.78
N GLY A 489 14.84 10.24 23.24
CA GLY A 489 13.95 9.27 23.85
C GLY A 489 13.85 7.94 23.10
N ALA A 490 13.23 6.95 23.74
CA ALA A 490 13.08 5.59 23.18
C ALA A 490 12.24 5.55 21.90
N ILE A 491 11.27 6.46 21.76
CA ILE A 491 10.43 6.57 20.55
C ILE A 491 11.28 7.02 19.36
N GLU A 492 12.03 8.11 19.53
CA GLU A 492 12.91 8.65 18.49
C GLU A 492 13.99 7.63 18.11
N PHE A 493 14.58 6.95 19.11
CA PHE A 493 15.50 5.85 18.89
C PHE A 493 14.91 4.76 17.98
N ASN A 494 13.72 4.26 18.31
CA ASN A 494 13.06 3.20 17.53
C ASN A 494 12.71 3.67 16.11
N GLN A 495 12.22 4.90 15.95
CA GLN A 495 11.90 5.45 14.64
C GLN A 495 13.14 5.65 13.76
N MET A 496 14.26 6.12 14.33
CA MET A 496 15.51 6.31 13.59
C MET A 496 16.13 4.97 13.21
N SER A 497 16.34 4.07 14.18
CA SER A 497 16.98 2.77 13.94
C SER A 497 16.15 1.87 13.03
N GLY A 498 14.81 1.90 13.14
CA GLY A 498 13.88 1.15 12.31
C GLY A 498 13.85 1.54 10.82
N ARG A 499 14.72 2.45 10.37
CA ARG A 499 14.90 2.79 8.94
C ARG A 499 15.83 1.82 8.22
N ALA A 500 16.74 1.19 8.92
CA ALA A 500 17.62 0.16 8.37
C ALA A 500 16.79 -1.04 7.87
N GLY A 501 17.24 -1.75 6.83
CA GLY A 501 16.82 -3.11 6.50
C GLY A 501 15.34 -3.32 6.15
N ARG A 502 14.60 -2.32 5.66
CA ARG A 502 13.15 -2.44 5.43
C ARG A 502 12.78 -3.46 4.35
N ASP A 503 13.72 -3.83 3.49
CA ASP A 503 13.66 -4.96 2.56
C ASP A 503 13.78 -6.35 3.23
N GLY A 504 13.94 -6.39 4.56
CA GLY A 504 14.12 -7.62 5.33
C GLY A 504 15.53 -8.22 5.25
N GLN A 505 16.45 -7.59 4.52
CA GLN A 505 17.84 -8.04 4.44
C GLN A 505 18.62 -7.61 5.70
N PRO A 506 19.75 -8.29 6.03
CA PRO A 506 20.60 -7.89 7.14
C PRO A 506 21.00 -6.42 7.07
N ALA A 507 20.87 -5.71 8.20
CA ALA A 507 21.17 -4.29 8.33
C ALA A 507 21.41 -3.88 9.79
#